data_AF-A0A7R6XQ31-F1
#
_entry.id   AF-A0A7R6XQ31-F1
#
_cell.length_a   1.000
_cell.length_b   1.000
_cell.length_c   1.000
_cell.angle_alpha   90.00
_cell.angle_beta   90.00
_cell.angle_gamma   90.00
#
_symmetry.space_group_name_H-M   'P 1'
#
loop_
_entity.id
_entity.type
_entity.pdbx_description
1 polymer ?
#
loop_
_entity_poly.entity_id
_entity_poly.type
_entity_poly.pdbx_seq_one_letter_code
_entity_poly.pdbx_strand_id
1 'polypeptide(L)'
;MGPIQGAFSQESAMLRAISSAAILVFAGIGAAHAAGDAALGKKVFNRCMACHDATTDHDKVGPHLLGVVGRTAGTAANFNYSQAMKDAGAGGLVWDEANLALYLRAPKLKVPGNKMGFSGLTNDADIANVIAYLKADPKP
;
A
#
# COMPACT_ATOMS: atom_id res chain seq x y z
N MET A 1 56.90 -57.79 -10.78
CA MET A 1 57.84 -57.68 -9.65
C MET A 1 57.60 -56.34 -8.96
N GLY A 2 57.02 -56.33 -7.76
CA GLY A 2 57.07 -55.15 -6.87
C GLY A 2 58.44 -55.07 -6.19
N PRO A 3 58.80 -53.91 -5.58
CA PRO A 3 58.80 -53.88 -4.11
C PRO A 3 58.24 -52.57 -3.45
N ILE A 4 57.47 -52.78 -2.37
CA ILE A 4 57.46 -52.13 -1.01
C ILE A 4 57.61 -50.60 -0.78
N GLN A 5 56.52 -50.02 -0.25
CA GLN A 5 56.32 -49.36 1.07
C GLN A 5 57.27 -48.29 1.65
N GLY A 6 56.63 -47.24 2.22
CA GLY A 6 57.11 -46.35 3.29
C GLY A 6 56.99 -44.87 2.89
N ALA A 7 56.61 -43.90 3.72
CA ALA A 7 56.08 -43.82 5.07
C ALA A 7 55.50 -42.40 5.24
N PHE A 8 54.75 -42.22 6.32
CA PHE A 8 54.20 -40.98 6.87
C PHE A 8 55.05 -39.71 6.68
N SER A 9 54.40 -38.59 6.38
CA SER A 9 54.58 -37.39 7.19
C SER A 9 53.35 -36.49 7.12
N GLN A 10 52.64 -36.46 8.25
CA GLN A 10 51.67 -35.43 8.58
C GLN A 10 52.49 -34.29 9.19
N GLU A 11 52.56 -33.13 8.54
CA GLU A 11 52.94 -31.89 9.22
C GLU A 11 51.93 -30.79 8.92
N SER A 12 51.25 -30.42 10.00
CA SER A 12 50.44 -29.23 10.14
C SER A 12 51.22 -27.98 9.73
N ALA A 13 50.67 -27.22 8.80
CA ALA A 13 50.80 -25.78 8.86
C ALA A 13 49.48 -25.17 8.41
N MET A 14 48.66 -24.84 9.42
CA MET A 14 47.61 -23.82 9.32
C MET A 14 48.15 -22.63 8.52
N LEU A 15 47.71 -22.47 7.29
CA LEU A 15 47.96 -21.25 6.54
C LEU A 15 46.64 -20.71 5.98
N ARG A 16 46.09 -19.79 6.78
CA ARG A 16 45.41 -18.57 6.33
C ARG A 16 44.10 -18.77 5.58
N ALA A 17 43.02 -18.75 6.37
CA ALA A 17 41.76 -18.20 5.96
C ALA A 17 41.95 -16.80 5.36
N ILE A 18 41.57 -16.60 4.09
CA ILE A 18 41.18 -15.29 3.56
C ILE A 18 39.98 -15.48 2.61
N SER A 19 38.81 -15.28 3.22
CA SER A 19 37.70 -14.44 2.75
C SER A 19 37.37 -14.39 1.26
N SER A 20 36.18 -14.87 0.92
CA SER A 20 35.29 -14.22 -0.04
C SER A 20 33.83 -14.63 0.23
N ALA A 21 33.27 -14.12 1.33
CA ALA A 21 31.82 -14.08 1.46
C ALA A 21 31.32 -12.92 0.58
N ALA A 22 30.86 -13.23 -0.63
CA ALA A 22 30.18 -12.28 -1.49
C ALA A 22 28.82 -11.95 -0.85
N ILE A 23 28.77 -10.89 -0.03
CA ILE A 23 27.53 -10.33 0.49
C ILE A 23 26.86 -9.59 -0.68
N LEU A 24 25.91 -10.25 -1.34
CA LEU A 24 24.95 -9.58 -2.20
C LEU A 24 24.05 -8.71 -1.31
N VAL A 25 24.45 -7.45 -1.12
CA VAL A 25 23.57 -6.43 -0.55
C VAL A 25 22.49 -6.16 -1.58
N PHE A 26 21.35 -6.85 -1.44
CA PHE A 26 20.13 -6.50 -2.15
C PHE A 26 19.63 -5.19 -1.55
N ALA A 27 20.11 -4.07 -2.08
CA ALA A 27 19.56 -2.76 -1.78
C ALA A 27 18.14 -2.71 -2.36
N GLY A 28 17.17 -3.09 -1.54
CA GLY A 28 15.77 -2.87 -1.82
C GLY A 28 15.56 -1.37 -1.95
N ILE A 29 15.45 -0.88 -3.18
CA ILE A 29 14.96 0.47 -3.47
C ILE A 29 13.46 0.42 -3.18
N GLY A 30 13.10 0.54 -1.90
CA GLY A 30 11.74 0.87 -1.52
C GLY A 30 11.43 2.22 -2.13
N ALA A 31 10.44 2.29 -3.01
CA ALA A 31 9.92 3.55 -3.49
C ALA A 31 9.42 4.35 -2.27
N ALA A 32 10.23 5.31 -1.83
CA ALA A 32 9.84 6.27 -0.82
C ALA A 32 8.73 7.14 -1.45
N HIS A 33 7.48 6.74 -1.26
CA HIS A 33 6.36 7.66 -1.46
C HIS A 33 6.58 8.82 -0.49
N ALA A 34 6.86 10.00 -1.03
CA ALA A 34 6.86 11.22 -0.23
C ALA A 34 5.53 11.27 0.53
N ALA A 35 5.60 11.39 1.86
CA ALA A 35 4.41 11.51 2.68
C ALA A 35 3.61 12.74 2.22
N GLY A 36 2.33 12.55 1.89
CA GLY A 36 1.47 13.64 1.42
C GLY A 36 1.23 14.70 2.50
N ASP A 37 0.87 15.90 2.07
CA ASP A 37 0.47 17.02 2.92
C ASP A 37 -1.04 17.00 3.16
N ALA A 38 -1.46 16.80 4.41
CA ALA A 38 -2.87 16.72 4.79
C ALA A 38 -3.64 18.05 4.62
N ALA A 39 -2.98 19.21 4.76
CA ALA A 39 -3.61 20.51 4.56
C ALA A 39 -3.85 20.77 3.06
N LEU A 40 -2.93 20.36 2.19
CA LEU A 40 -3.18 20.31 0.75
C LEU A 40 -4.23 19.25 0.40
N GLY A 41 -4.23 18.13 1.11
CA GLY A 41 -5.21 17.05 0.95
C GLY A 41 -6.64 17.50 1.20
N LYS A 42 -6.86 18.36 2.19
CA LYS A 42 -8.15 19.01 2.43
C LYS A 42 -8.65 19.79 1.21
N LYS A 43 -7.75 20.47 0.49
CA LYS A 43 -8.10 21.18 -0.75
C LYS A 43 -8.49 20.21 -1.87
N VAL A 44 -7.79 19.08 -1.99
CA VAL A 44 -8.14 18.02 -2.95
C VAL A 44 -9.49 17.40 -2.59
N PHE A 45 -9.77 17.21 -1.30
CA PHE A 45 -11.03 16.64 -0.79
C PHE A 45 -12.27 17.46 -1.15
N ASN A 46 -12.12 18.73 -1.53
CA ASN A 46 -13.23 19.53 -2.09
C ASN A 46 -13.86 18.86 -3.33
N ARG A 47 -13.12 18.01 -4.05
CA ARG A 47 -13.65 17.21 -5.18
C ARG A 47 -14.52 16.03 -4.72
N CYS A 48 -14.48 15.68 -3.44
CA CYS A 48 -15.14 14.52 -2.84
C CYS A 48 -16.32 14.91 -1.94
N MET A 49 -16.31 16.13 -1.37
CA MET A 49 -17.23 16.55 -0.30
C MET A 49 -18.72 16.60 -0.67
N ALA A 50 -19.04 16.69 -1.97
CA ALA A 50 -20.41 16.61 -2.45
C ALA A 50 -21.02 15.21 -2.20
N CYS A 51 -20.17 14.18 -2.25
CA CYS A 51 -20.61 12.79 -2.10
C CYS A 51 -20.18 12.16 -0.78
N HIS A 52 -19.19 12.72 -0.08
CA HIS A 52 -18.61 12.11 1.10
C HIS A 52 -18.44 13.09 2.25
N ASP A 53 -18.41 12.54 3.46
CA ASP A 53 -17.96 13.21 4.68
C ASP A 53 -16.71 12.48 5.20
N ALA A 54 -15.66 13.20 5.60
CA ALA A 54 -14.44 12.60 6.15
C ALA A 54 -14.26 12.84 7.66
N THR A 55 -15.21 13.55 8.28
CA THR A 55 -15.16 14.04 9.66
C THR A 55 -16.20 13.37 10.55
N THR A 56 -17.34 12.99 10.00
CA THR A 56 -18.43 12.32 10.71
C THR A 56 -18.71 10.94 10.13
N ASP A 57 -19.55 10.16 10.80
CA ASP A 57 -20.10 8.91 10.31
C ASP A 57 -21.35 9.10 9.43
N HIS A 58 -21.65 10.34 9.03
CA HIS A 58 -22.80 10.66 8.21
C HIS A 58 -22.56 10.35 6.72
N ASP A 59 -23.29 9.38 6.21
CA ASP A 59 -23.32 9.05 4.78
C ASP A 59 -24.00 10.16 3.95
N LYS A 60 -23.57 10.31 2.69
CA LYS A 60 -24.21 11.19 1.70
C LYS A 60 -24.57 10.38 0.46
N VAL A 61 -24.27 10.89 -0.74
CA VAL A 61 -24.37 10.11 -1.99
C VAL A 61 -23.45 8.89 -1.96
N GLY A 62 -22.28 9.02 -1.33
CA GLY A 62 -21.35 7.95 -1.02
C GLY A 62 -21.21 7.73 0.50
N PRO A 63 -20.53 6.65 0.92
CA PRO A 63 -20.33 6.35 2.33
C PRO A 63 -19.45 7.39 3.01
N HIS A 64 -19.58 7.56 4.31
CA HIS A 64 -18.64 8.32 5.10
C HIS A 64 -17.22 7.72 5.01
N LEU A 65 -16.22 8.59 5.09
CA LEU A 65 -14.80 8.29 4.95
C LEU A 65 -14.02 8.48 6.26
N LEU A 66 -14.72 8.80 7.36
CA LEU A 66 -14.15 8.71 8.70
C LEU A 66 -13.62 7.30 8.95
N GLY A 67 -12.33 7.19 9.29
CA GLY A 67 -11.68 5.90 9.52
C GLY A 67 -11.61 5.00 8.29
N VAL A 68 -11.65 5.54 7.06
CA VAL A 68 -11.62 4.72 5.84
C VAL A 68 -10.29 3.99 5.64
N VAL A 69 -9.17 4.58 6.08
CA VAL A 69 -7.85 3.97 5.88
C VAL A 69 -7.71 2.76 6.80
N GLY A 70 -7.45 1.60 6.20
CA GLY A 70 -7.44 0.30 6.88
C GLY A 70 -8.81 -0.38 6.97
N ARG A 71 -9.90 0.27 6.55
CA ARG A 71 -11.24 -0.33 6.53
C ARG A 71 -11.39 -1.30 5.35
N THR A 72 -12.05 -2.42 5.56
CA THR A 72 -12.46 -3.32 4.47
C THR A 72 -13.38 -2.59 3.49
N ALA A 73 -13.21 -2.83 2.20
CA ALA A 73 -14.04 -2.21 1.18
C ALA A 73 -15.52 -2.65 1.29
N GLY A 74 -16.46 -1.72 1.11
CA GLY A 74 -17.88 -2.06 1.10
C GLY A 74 -18.51 -2.34 2.48
N THR A 75 -17.86 -1.97 3.58
CA THR A 75 -18.31 -2.33 4.95
C THR A 75 -18.65 -1.14 5.86
N ALA A 76 -18.76 0.09 5.35
CA ALA A 76 -19.34 1.17 6.15
C ALA A 76 -20.77 0.79 6.55
N ALA A 77 -21.09 0.91 7.84
CA ALA A 77 -22.40 0.52 8.35
C ALA A 77 -23.50 1.34 7.67
N ASN A 78 -24.65 0.73 7.42
CA ASN A 78 -25.86 1.37 6.90
C ASN A 78 -25.76 1.98 5.48
N PHE A 79 -24.61 1.93 4.79
CA PHE A 79 -24.49 2.36 3.40
C PHE A 79 -24.84 1.24 2.39
N ASN A 80 -25.65 1.55 1.37
CA ASN A 80 -26.01 0.59 0.33
C ASN A 80 -25.02 0.55 -0.85
N TYR A 81 -23.96 -0.25 -0.69
CA TYR A 81 -22.92 -0.45 -1.70
C TYR A 81 -23.42 -1.15 -2.99
N SER A 82 -22.69 -0.95 -4.10
CA SER A 82 -22.77 -1.84 -5.26
C SER A 82 -22.36 -3.26 -4.89
N GLN A 83 -22.94 -4.27 -5.54
CA GLN A 83 -22.56 -5.67 -5.30
C GLN A 83 -21.05 -5.88 -5.52
N ALA A 84 -20.50 -5.33 -6.61
CA ALA A 84 -19.07 -5.38 -6.90
C ALA A 84 -18.16 -4.84 -5.78
N MET A 85 -18.60 -3.83 -5.03
CA MET A 85 -17.78 -3.27 -3.93
C MET A 85 -17.84 -4.17 -2.69
N LYS A 86 -19.00 -4.78 -2.43
CA LYS A 86 -19.14 -5.77 -1.35
C LYS A 86 -18.31 -7.01 -1.65
N ASP A 87 -18.37 -7.50 -2.89
CA ASP A 87 -17.64 -8.69 -3.34
C ASP A 87 -16.12 -8.44 -3.28
N ALA A 88 -15.66 -7.24 -3.67
CA ALA A 88 -14.25 -6.87 -3.54
C ALA A 88 -13.78 -6.91 -2.07
N GLY A 89 -14.59 -6.37 -1.15
CA GLY A 89 -14.32 -6.45 0.29
C GLY A 89 -14.30 -7.87 0.83
N ALA A 90 -15.29 -8.69 0.47
CA ALA A 90 -15.34 -10.11 0.82
C ALA A 90 -14.16 -10.91 0.25
N GLY A 91 -13.66 -10.50 -0.92
CA GLY A 91 -12.44 -11.02 -1.55
C GLY A 91 -11.13 -10.49 -0.94
N GLY A 92 -11.19 -9.68 0.11
CA GLY A 92 -10.02 -9.22 0.87
C GLY A 92 -9.51 -7.83 0.52
N LEU A 93 -10.25 -7.02 -0.27
CA LEU A 93 -9.87 -5.63 -0.51
C LEU A 93 -9.97 -4.80 0.77
N VAL A 94 -8.82 -4.29 1.22
CA VAL A 94 -8.70 -3.34 2.34
C VAL A 94 -8.21 -2.00 1.80
N TRP A 95 -8.74 -0.90 2.34
CA TRP A 95 -8.35 0.46 1.97
C TRP A 95 -7.03 0.88 2.64
N ASP A 96 -5.94 0.20 2.31
CA ASP A 96 -4.59 0.72 2.54
C ASP A 96 -4.25 1.83 1.53
N GLU A 97 -3.10 2.48 1.71
CA GLU A 97 -2.67 3.61 0.88
C GLU A 97 -2.48 3.23 -0.60
N ALA A 98 -1.97 2.03 -0.89
CA ALA A 98 -1.74 1.59 -2.26
C ALA A 98 -3.07 1.31 -2.99
N ASN A 99 -4.00 0.63 -2.30
CA ASN A 99 -5.33 0.34 -2.82
C ASN A 99 -6.17 1.62 -2.98
N LEU A 100 -6.07 2.55 -2.03
CA LEU A 100 -6.68 3.88 -2.16
C LEU A 100 -6.07 4.65 -3.34
N ALA A 101 -4.75 4.65 -3.53
CA ALA A 101 -4.13 5.35 -4.64
C ALA A 101 -4.62 4.83 -6.01
N LEU A 102 -4.69 3.50 -6.17
CA LEU A 102 -5.23 2.89 -7.39
C LEU A 102 -6.72 3.21 -7.59
N TYR A 103 -7.51 3.15 -6.53
CA TYR A 103 -8.95 3.44 -6.60
C TYR A 103 -9.22 4.91 -6.89
N LEU A 104 -8.52 5.83 -6.24
CA LEU A 104 -8.63 7.27 -6.46
C LEU A 104 -8.18 7.68 -7.86
N ARG A 105 -7.24 6.95 -8.48
CA ARG A 105 -6.83 7.19 -9.86
C ARG A 105 -7.90 6.78 -10.87
N ALA A 106 -8.56 5.65 -10.66
CA ALA A 106 -9.59 5.16 -11.57
C ALA A 106 -10.54 4.18 -10.86
N PRO A 107 -11.61 4.65 -10.19
CA PRO A 107 -12.47 3.81 -9.37
C PRO A 107 -13.04 2.61 -10.14
N LYS A 108 -13.57 2.88 -11.34
CA LYS A 108 -14.19 1.86 -12.22
C LYS A 108 -13.19 0.86 -12.77
N LEU A 109 -11.90 1.19 -12.82
CA LEU A 109 -10.86 0.24 -13.22
C LEU A 109 -10.44 -0.64 -12.04
N LYS A 110 -10.25 -0.05 -10.85
CA LYS A 110 -9.84 -0.79 -9.64
C LYS A 110 -10.94 -1.71 -9.11
N VAL A 111 -12.21 -1.28 -9.18
CA VAL A 111 -13.38 -2.11 -8.83
C VAL A 111 -14.43 -1.98 -9.94
N PRO A 112 -14.37 -2.83 -10.99
CA PRO A 112 -15.36 -2.82 -12.07
C PRO A 112 -16.79 -3.03 -11.53
N GLY A 113 -17.74 -2.20 -11.98
CA GLY A 113 -19.14 -2.27 -11.54
C GLY A 113 -19.45 -1.52 -10.23
N ASN A 114 -18.50 -0.77 -9.68
CA ASN A 114 -18.81 0.13 -8.56
C ASN A 114 -19.70 1.32 -9.00
N LYS A 115 -20.44 1.90 -8.05
CA LYS A 115 -21.39 3.00 -8.28
C LYS A 115 -20.75 4.40 -8.26
N MET A 116 -19.47 4.55 -7.96
CA MET A 116 -18.81 5.85 -7.87
C MET A 116 -18.66 6.48 -9.27
N GLY A 117 -19.37 7.58 -9.51
CA GLY A 117 -19.34 8.33 -10.76
C GLY A 117 -18.10 9.21 -10.97
N PHE A 118 -17.05 9.04 -10.16
CA PHE A 118 -15.85 9.86 -10.21
C PHE A 118 -14.86 9.34 -11.26
N SER A 119 -14.33 10.23 -12.10
CA SER A 119 -13.38 9.88 -13.17
C SER A 119 -12.00 9.51 -12.64
N GLY A 120 -11.62 10.02 -11.47
CA GLY A 120 -10.33 9.79 -10.84
C GLY A 120 -9.45 11.03 -10.77
N LEU A 121 -8.34 10.90 -10.02
CA LEU A 121 -7.27 11.88 -9.90
C LEU A 121 -6.10 11.47 -10.79
N THR A 122 -5.59 12.39 -11.62
CA THR A 122 -4.45 12.12 -12.50
C THR A 122 -3.10 12.51 -11.90
N ASN A 123 -3.10 13.42 -10.92
CA ASN A 123 -1.89 13.91 -10.25
C ASN A 123 -1.57 13.06 -9.02
N ASP A 124 -0.36 12.49 -9.00
CA ASP A 124 0.11 11.62 -7.92
C ASP A 124 0.26 12.36 -6.58
N ALA A 125 0.65 13.64 -6.63
CA ALA A 125 0.71 14.48 -5.44
C ALA A 125 -0.69 14.74 -4.86
N ASP A 126 -1.70 14.95 -5.70
CA ASP A 126 -3.09 15.11 -5.23
C ASP A 126 -3.58 13.83 -4.53
N ILE A 127 -3.25 12.65 -5.08
CA ILE A 127 -3.59 11.35 -4.49
C ILE A 127 -2.90 11.18 -3.13
N ALA A 128 -1.58 11.41 -3.05
CA ALA A 128 -0.83 11.31 -1.80
C ALA A 128 -1.38 12.27 -0.74
N ASN A 129 -1.67 13.52 -1.14
CA ASN A 129 -2.20 14.55 -0.24
C ASN A 129 -3.60 14.17 0.29
N VAL A 130 -4.53 13.74 -0.56
CA VAL A 130 -5.88 13.38 -0.08
C VAL A 130 -5.86 12.13 0.80
N ILE A 131 -4.97 11.16 0.54
CA ILE A 131 -4.76 10.02 1.43
C ILE A 131 -4.22 10.49 2.79
N ALA A 132 -3.23 11.41 2.80
CA ALA A 132 -2.73 12.01 4.04
C ALA A 132 -3.84 12.72 4.84
N TYR A 133 -4.74 13.44 4.17
CA TYR A 133 -5.92 14.04 4.80
C TYR A 133 -6.88 13.00 5.37
N LEU A 134 -7.15 11.91 4.64
CA LEU A 134 -8.00 10.81 5.12
C LEU A 134 -7.39 10.09 6.33
N LYS A 135 -6.06 10.00 6.42
CA LYS A 135 -5.32 9.46 7.57
C LYS A 135 -5.29 10.37 8.79
N ALA A 136 -5.28 11.69 8.60
CA ALA A 136 -5.08 12.65 9.68
C ALA A 136 -6.16 12.55 10.77
N ASP A 137 -5.76 12.57 12.04
CA ASP A 137 -6.64 12.69 13.18
C ASP A 137 -5.92 13.50 14.28
N PRO A 138 -6.39 14.72 14.63
CA PRO A 138 -7.55 15.41 14.06
C PRO A 138 -7.34 15.83 12.60
N LYS A 139 -8.43 16.11 11.88
CA LYS A 139 -8.36 16.69 10.52
C LYS A 139 -7.80 18.13 10.58
N PRO A 140 -6.93 18.53 9.63
CA PRO A 140 -6.46 19.92 9.52
C PRO A 140 -7.53 20.86 8.95
#